data_AF-W2TBW4-F1
#
_entry.id   AF-W2TBW4-F1
#
_cell.length_a   1.000
_cell.length_b   1.000
_cell.length_c   1.000
_cell.angle_alpha   90.00
_cell.angle_beta   90.00
_cell.angle_gamma   90.00
#
_symmetry.space_group_name_H-M   'P 1'
#
loop_
_entity.id
_entity.type
_entity.pdbx_description
1 polymer ?
#
loop_
_entity_poly.entity_id
_entity_poly.type
_entity_poly.pdbx_seq_one_letter_code
_entity_poly.pdbx_strand_id
1 'polypeptide(L)'
;MWGDPVIWLRAVLVLTAGITNKIMSASVDSNEKLVFRIFGKNTENFIDRDRELSAMEKLAREGLAAPLYARFSNGILCGYLPGTTVTADQLKNTHMQRQ
;
A
#
# COMPACT_ATOMS: atom_id res chain seq x y z
N MET A 1 25.95 8.70 -13.70
CA MET A 1 26.10 7.23 -13.55
C MET A 1 24.82 6.70 -12.94
N TRP A 2 23.80 6.48 -13.75
CA TRP A 2 22.58 5.78 -13.33
C TRP A 2 22.80 4.31 -13.69
N GLY A 3 23.20 3.50 -12.72
CA GLY A 3 23.38 2.06 -12.91
C GLY A 3 22.06 1.40 -13.31
N ASP A 4 22.14 0.31 -14.05
CA ASP A 4 21.02 -0.41 -14.64
C ASP A 4 19.78 -0.49 -13.72
N PRO A 5 18.60 -0.01 -14.15
CA PRO A 5 17.41 0.06 -13.29
C PRO A 5 16.75 -1.29 -13.01
N VAL A 6 17.28 -2.40 -13.55
CA VAL A 6 16.61 -3.70 -13.63
C VAL A 6 17.06 -4.71 -12.54
N ILE A 7 18.13 -4.42 -11.80
CA ILE A 7 18.82 -5.43 -10.96
C ILE A 7 18.33 -5.58 -9.50
N TRP A 8 17.33 -4.82 -9.04
CA TRP A 8 16.96 -4.81 -7.60
C TRP A 8 15.65 -5.52 -7.25
N LEU A 9 14.80 -5.85 -8.24
CA LEU A 9 13.51 -6.48 -7.94
C LEU A 9 13.67 -8.01 -7.90
N ARG A 10 13.83 -8.57 -6.70
CA ARG A 10 14.07 -10.02 -6.54
C ARG A 10 12.79 -10.85 -6.67
N ALA A 11 11.64 -10.27 -6.32
CA ALA A 11 10.33 -10.92 -6.44
C ALA A 11 9.21 -9.87 -6.41
N VAL A 12 8.14 -10.11 -7.20
CA VAL A 12 6.89 -9.34 -7.17
C VAL A 12 5.74 -10.27 -6.83
N LEU A 13 4.93 -9.89 -5.86
CA LEU A 13 3.72 -10.63 -5.45
C LEU A 13 2.50 -9.73 -5.59
N VAL A 14 1.51 -10.19 -6.35
CA VAL A 14 0.20 -9.51 -6.47
C VAL A 14 -0.66 -9.87 -5.25
N LEU A 15 -1.14 -8.84 -4.56
CA LEU A 15 -2.03 -8.97 -3.40
C LEU A 15 -3.46 -8.64 -3.85
N THR A 16 -4.33 -9.64 -3.93
CA THR A 16 -5.68 -9.54 -4.53
C THR A 16 -6.76 -9.09 -3.54
N ALA A 17 -6.45 -8.18 -2.63
CA ALA A 17 -7.37 -7.76 -1.55
C ALA A 17 -8.13 -6.45 -1.84
N GLY A 18 -7.79 -5.72 -2.90
CA GLY A 18 -8.39 -4.42 -3.22
C GLY A 18 -9.57 -4.53 -4.18
N ILE A 19 -10.69 -3.88 -3.85
CA ILE A 19 -11.85 -3.74 -4.75
C ILE A 19 -11.55 -2.69 -5.84
N THR A 20 -10.91 -1.58 -5.46
CA THR A 20 -10.69 -0.41 -6.33
C THR A 20 -9.23 -0.22 -6.76
N ASN A 21 -8.30 -0.95 -6.13
CA ASN A 21 -6.86 -0.81 -6.35
C ASN A 21 -6.23 -2.19 -6.57
N LYS A 22 -5.31 -2.31 -7.53
CA LYS A 22 -4.40 -3.46 -7.61
C LYS A 22 -3.21 -3.21 -6.70
N ILE A 23 -2.99 -4.10 -5.75
CA ILE A 23 -1.87 -4.01 -4.80
C ILE A 23 -0.81 -5.04 -5.21
N MET A 24 0.43 -4.61 -5.24
CA MET A 24 1.59 -5.47 -5.51
C MET A 24 2.66 -5.19 -4.47
N SER A 25 3.37 -6.21 -4.03
CA SER A 25 4.57 -6.06 -3.21
C SER A 25 5.79 -6.45 -4.01
N ALA A 26 6.89 -5.74 -3.81
CA ALA A 26 8.18 -6.02 -4.42
C ALA A 26 9.25 -6.13 -3.34
N SER A 27 10.12 -7.14 -3.43
CA SER A 27 11.27 -7.29 -2.54
C SER A 27 12.51 -6.68 -3.18
N VAL A 28 13.11 -5.70 -2.51
CA VAL A 28 14.36 -5.03 -2.94
C VAL A 28 15.56 -5.86 -2.47
N ASP A 29 15.51 -6.30 -1.21
CA ASP A 29 16.45 -7.25 -0.62
C ASP A 29 15.72 -8.21 0.36
N SER A 30 16.47 -8.91 1.23
CA SER A 30 15.87 -9.85 2.21
C SER A 30 15.05 -9.16 3.30
N ASN A 31 15.31 -7.88 3.56
CA ASN A 31 14.78 -7.12 4.70
C ASN A 31 13.83 -6.00 4.24
N GLU A 32 13.92 -5.56 2.99
CA GLU A 32 13.13 -4.47 2.44
C GLU A 32 12.10 -4.96 1.44
N LYS A 33 10.83 -4.67 1.75
CA LYS A 33 9.68 -4.85 0.87
C LYS A 33 8.94 -3.54 0.68
N LEU A 34 8.58 -3.29 -0.57
CA LEU A 34 7.81 -2.13 -0.99
C LEU A 34 6.43 -2.57 -1.46
N VAL A 35 5.45 -1.67 -1.36
CA VAL A 35 4.08 -1.89 -1.80
C VAL A 35 3.71 -0.85 -2.84
N PHE A 36 3.35 -1.34 -4.02
CA PHE A 36 2.74 -0.56 -5.09
C PHE A 36 1.23 -0.67 -4.97
N ARG A 37 0.55 0.48 -4.92
CA ARG A 37 -0.91 0.55 -5.04
C ARG A 37 -1.23 1.25 -6.34
N ILE A 38 -1.77 0.49 -7.29
CA ILE A 38 -2.19 1.01 -8.59
C ILE A 38 -3.70 1.21 -8.56
N PHE A 39 -4.13 2.44 -8.80
CA PHE A 39 -5.54 2.83 -8.81
C PHE A 39 -6.23 2.27 -10.06
N GLY A 40 -7.41 1.68 -9.88
CA GLY A 40 -8.24 1.19 -10.99
C GLY A 40 -8.79 2.34 -11.83
N LYS A 41 -9.04 2.06 -13.12
CA LYS A 41 -9.66 3.01 -14.06
C LYS A 41 -11.04 3.45 -13.55
N ASN A 42 -11.42 4.71 -13.78
CA ASN A 42 -12.71 5.33 -13.44
C ASN A 42 -12.99 5.48 -11.93
N THR A 43 -11.99 5.27 -11.05
CA THR A 43 -12.16 5.52 -9.61
C THR A 43 -11.99 7.00 -9.24
N GLU A 44 -11.35 7.77 -10.11
CA GLU A 44 -11.15 9.22 -10.04
C GLU A 44 -12.45 10.03 -10.04
N ASN A 45 -13.55 9.47 -10.57
CA ASN A 45 -14.85 10.14 -10.59
C ASN A 45 -15.53 10.17 -9.21
N PHE A 46 -15.08 9.33 -8.27
CA PHE A 46 -15.69 9.17 -6.94
C PHE A 46 -14.70 9.29 -5.78
N ILE A 47 -13.39 9.24 -6.05
CA ILE A 47 -12.34 9.28 -5.03
C ILE A 47 -11.43 10.48 -5.26
N ASP A 48 -11.37 11.36 -4.25
CA ASP A 48 -10.41 12.46 -4.19
C ASP A 48 -9.03 11.92 -3.78
N ARG A 49 -8.19 11.65 -4.78
CA ARG A 49 -6.85 11.06 -4.60
C ARG A 49 -5.88 12.00 -3.92
N ASP A 50 -6.06 13.32 -4.05
CA ASP A 50 -5.21 14.31 -3.37
C ASP A 50 -5.48 14.32 -1.88
N ARG A 51 -6.75 14.24 -1.48
CA ARG A 51 -7.13 14.15 -0.06
C ARG A 51 -6.71 12.83 0.57
N GLU A 52 -6.87 11.70 -0.14
CA GLU A 52 -6.35 10.41 0.34
C GLU A 52 -4.84 10.45 0.54
N LEU A 53 -4.10 11.02 -0.42
CA LEU A 53 -2.64 11.12 -0.32
C LEU A 53 -2.21 12.00 0.84
N SER A 54 -2.80 13.19 0.96
CA SER A 54 -2.52 14.12 2.05
C SER A 54 -2.79 13.48 3.42
N ALA A 55 -3.86 12.70 3.55
CA ALA A 55 -4.16 11.95 4.76
C ALA A 55 -3.12 10.87 5.04
N MET A 56 -2.72 10.08 4.03
CA MET A 56 -1.69 9.05 4.19
C MET A 56 -0.34 9.65 4.57
N GLU A 57 0.08 10.74 3.93
CA GLU A 57 1.33 11.45 4.26
C GLU A 57 1.31 11.96 5.69
N LYS A 58 0.20 12.56 6.12
CA LYS A 58 0.04 13.02 7.50
C LYS A 58 0.16 11.86 8.49
N LEU A 59 -0.54 10.75 8.25
CA LEU A 59 -0.48 9.58 9.13
C LEU A 59 0.92 8.94 9.14
N ALA A 60 1.60 8.89 8.00
CA ALA A 60 2.95 8.36 7.89
C ALA A 60 3.96 9.18 8.70
N ARG A 61 3.86 10.51 8.68
CA ARG A 61 4.71 11.39 9.51
C ARG A 61 4.54 11.15 11.01
N GLU A 62 3.33 10.81 11.44
CA GLU A 62 3.02 10.48 12.83
C GLU A 62 3.29 9.01 13.19
N GLY A 63 3.83 8.20 12.27
CA GLY A 63 4.07 6.77 12.49
C GLY A 63 2.80 5.90 12.55
N LEU A 64 1.66 6.44 12.11
CA LEU A 64 0.36 5.77 12.10
C LEU A 64 0.04 5.08 10.77
N ALA A 65 0.85 5.29 9.74
CA ALA A 65 0.75 4.63 8.45
C ALA A 65 2.14 4.25 7.92
N ALA A 66 2.15 3.41 6.90
CA ALA A 66 3.37 3.09 6.18
C ALA A 66 4.02 4.35 5.59
N PRO A 67 5.36 4.45 5.57
CA PRO A 67 6.04 5.56 4.90
C PRO A 67 5.65 5.61 3.42
N LEU A 68 5.37 6.81 2.92
CA LEU A 68 5.11 7.06 1.52
C LEU A 68 6.43 7.44 0.83
N TYR A 69 6.78 6.73 -0.23
CA TYR A 69 8.04 6.94 -0.96
C TYR A 69 7.85 7.71 -2.26
N ALA A 70 6.76 7.45 -2.99
CA ALA A 70 6.49 8.12 -4.26
C ALA A 70 5.00 8.13 -4.60
N ARG A 71 4.63 9.09 -5.44
CA ARG A 71 3.32 9.20 -6.09
C ARG A 71 3.49 9.16 -7.60
N PHE A 72 2.63 8.41 -8.28
CA PHE A 72 2.50 8.37 -9.73
C PHE A 72 1.12 8.87 -10.15
N SER A 73 0.92 9.11 -11.45
CA SER A 73 -0.38 9.55 -11.98
C SER A 73 -1.53 8.59 -11.67
N ASN A 74 -1.23 7.29 -11.53
CA ASN A 74 -2.20 6.23 -11.31
C ASN A 74 -1.91 5.36 -10.07
N GLY A 75 -1.16 5.88 -9.09
CA GLY A 75 -0.83 5.07 -7.93
C GLY A 75 0.16 5.68 -6.97
N ILE A 76 0.56 4.88 -5.97
CA ILE A 76 1.55 5.24 -4.96
C ILE A 76 2.49 4.07 -4.66
N LEU A 77 3.67 4.43 -4.16
CA LEU A 77 4.66 3.53 -3.58
C LEU A 77 4.77 3.82 -2.08
N CYS A 78 4.54 2.80 -1.25
CA CYS A 78 4.66 2.91 0.19
C CYS A 78 5.37 1.69 0.80
N GLY A 79 5.75 1.81 2.08
CA GLY A 79 6.35 0.72 2.84
C GLY A 79 5.43 -0.48 3.01
N TYR A 80 6.03 -1.67 3.06
CA TYR A 80 5.31 -2.88 3.46
C TYR A 80 5.11 -2.91 4.98
N LEU A 81 3.86 -3.10 5.41
CA LEU A 81 3.54 -3.35 6.82
C LEU A 81 3.38 -4.87 7.03
N PRO A 82 4.22 -5.49 7.88
CA PRO A 82 4.08 -6.91 8.19
C PRO A 82 2.79 -7.14 8.99
N GLY A 83 1.96 -8.06 8.53
CA GLY A 83 0.72 -8.41 9.21
C GLY A 83 -0.22 -9.22 8.33
N THR A 84 -1.34 -9.61 8.92
CA THR A 84 -2.42 -10.33 8.24
C THR A 84 -3.69 -9.50 8.30
N THR A 85 -4.47 -9.50 7.21
CA THR A 85 -5.77 -8.81 7.17
C THR A 85 -6.78 -9.51 8.06
N VAL A 86 -7.62 -8.72 8.73
CA VAL A 86 -8.74 -9.22 9.52
C VAL A 86 -9.81 -9.79 8.60
N THR A 87 -10.38 -10.96 8.96
CA THR A 87 -11.52 -11.56 8.24
C THR A 87 -12.86 -11.03 8.75
N ALA A 88 -13.92 -11.19 7.96
CA ALA A 88 -15.26 -10.75 8.37
C ALA A 88 -15.76 -11.44 9.66
N ASP A 89 -15.42 -12.72 9.86
CA ASP A 89 -15.80 -13.44 11.09
C ASP A 89 -14.96 -13.03 12.28
N GLN A 90 -13.67 -12.76 12.06
CA GLN A 90 -12.82 -12.15 13.06
C GLN A 90 -13.43 -10.82 13.53
N LEU A 91 -13.87 -9.96 12.62
CA LEU A 91 -14.45 -8.66 12.98
C LEU A 91 -15.68 -8.75 13.91
N LYS A 92 -16.41 -9.87 13.94
CA LYS A 92 -17.56 -10.10 14.83
C LYS A 92 -17.15 -10.45 16.27
N ASN A 93 -15.88 -10.75 16.52
CA ASN A 93 -15.39 -11.12 17.84
C ASN A 93 -15.34 -9.88 18.75
N THR A 94 -16.05 -9.94 19.88
CA THR A 94 -16.12 -8.86 20.88
C THR A 94 -14.76 -8.48 21.47
N HIS A 95 -13.78 -9.38 21.48
CA HIS A 95 -12.42 -9.04 21.92
C HIS A 95 -11.67 -8.13 20.94
N MET A 96 -12.04 -8.11 19.65
CA MET A 96 -11.47 -7.18 18.66
C MET A 96 -12.30 -5.90 18.54
N GLN A 97 -13.59 -5.97 18.81
CA GLN A 97 -14.46 -4.80 18.97
C GLN A 97 -14.26 -4.25 20.39
N ARG A 98 -13.19 -3.48 20.64
CA ARG A 98 -13.11 -2.73 21.90
C ARG A 98 -14.35 -1.83 22.01
N GLN A 99 -15.24 -2.16 22.95
CA GLN A 99 -16.37 -1.31 23.35
C GLN A 99 -15.88 -0.09 24.11
#